data_AF-A0A2W6BLN5-F1
#
_entry.id   AF-A0A2W6BLN5-F1
#
_cell.length_a   1.000
_cell.length_b   1.000
_cell.length_c   1.000
_cell.angle_alpha   90.00
_cell.angle_beta   90.00
_cell.angle_gamma   90.00
#
_symmetry.space_group_name_H-M   'P 1'
#
loop_
_entity.id
_entity.type
_entity.pdbx_description
1 polymer ?
#
loop_
_entity_poly.entity_id
_entity_poly.type
_entity_poly.pdbx_seq_one_letter_code
_entity_poly.pdbx_strand_id
1 'polypeptide(L)'
;MSEKSIAEFLADEAEAIEAHKDDEVSLVRSRRVPREPSQVYSLRVPVDKLEELRTHAERQHLNPSALMRLWVLERLERETSHTDLPQLVRKAVHEELVDAGLVSQQRAA
;
A
#
# COMPACT_ATOMS: atom_id res chain seq x y z
N MET A 1 -2.93 9.52 42.62
CA MET A 1 -2.25 9.58 41.32
C MET A 1 -3.24 10.18 40.36
N SER A 2 -3.13 11.47 40.05
CA SER A 2 -4.13 12.16 39.22
C SER A 2 -3.95 11.71 37.78
N GLU A 3 -4.98 11.11 37.19
CA GLU A 3 -5.06 10.87 35.75
C GLU A 3 -5.11 12.24 35.06
N LYS A 4 -3.96 12.75 34.64
CA LYS A 4 -3.92 13.91 33.74
C LYS A 4 -4.70 13.54 32.48
N SER A 5 -5.56 14.44 32.03
CA SER A 5 -6.28 14.22 30.78
C SER A 5 -5.28 14.14 29.62
N ILE A 6 -5.60 13.36 28.58
CA ILE A 6 -4.75 13.26 27.38
C ILE A 6 -4.45 14.67 26.80
N ALA A 7 -5.39 15.60 26.91
CA ALA A 7 -5.21 16.97 26.46
C ALA A 7 -4.13 17.73 27.26
N GLU A 8 -4.07 17.51 28.57
CA GLU A 8 -3.07 18.12 29.45
C GLU A 8 -1.68 17.53 29.21
N PHE A 9 -1.61 16.21 28.99
CA PHE A 9 -0.35 15.54 28.62
C PHE A 9 0.21 16.05 27.29
N LEU A 10 -0.66 16.20 26.27
CA LEU A 10 -0.25 16.72 24.96
C LEU A 10 0.16 18.20 25.01
N ALA A 11 -0.48 19.00 25.86
CA ALA A 11 -0.10 20.40 26.06
C ALA A 11 1.27 20.53 26.72
N ASP A 12 1.53 19.75 27.77
CA ASP A 12 2.83 19.69 28.46
C ASP A 12 3.95 19.21 27.51
N GLU A 13 3.66 18.21 26.67
CA GLU A 13 4.62 17.68 25.68
C GLU A 13 4.90 18.68 24.55
N ALA A 14 3.88 19.41 24.09
CA ALA A 14 4.04 20.46 23.07
C ALA A 14 4.90 21.62 23.57
N GLU A 15 4.70 22.07 24.82
CA GLU A 15 5.50 23.14 25.43
C GLU A 15 6.97 22.71 25.60
N ALA A 16 7.20 21.46 26.00
CA ALA A 16 8.54 20.90 26.11
C ALA A 16 9.25 20.82 24.75
N ILE A 17 8.55 20.48 23.67
CA ILE A 17 9.14 20.40 22.32
C ILE A 17 9.52 21.78 21.78
N GLU A 18 8.67 22.79 21.94
CA GLU A 18 8.98 24.16 21.47
C GLU A 18 10.17 24.77 22.21
N ALA A 19 10.38 24.43 23.49
CA ALA A 19 11.54 24.88 24.26
C ALA A 19 12.89 24.35 23.71
N HIS A 20 12.87 23.25 22.96
CA HIS A 20 14.04 22.58 22.39
C HIS A 20 14.10 22.64 20.85
N LYS A 21 13.34 23.56 20.24
CA LYS A 21 13.20 23.67 18.78
C LYS A 21 14.50 23.98 18.03
N ASP A 22 15.38 24.74 18.66
CA ASP A 22 16.66 25.17 18.09
C ASP A 22 17.82 24.22 18.47
N ASP A 23 17.53 23.15 19.21
CA ASP A 23 18.56 22.14 19.51
C ASP A 23 18.98 21.43 18.23
N GLU A 24 20.29 21.25 18.05
CA GLU A 24 20.85 20.56 16.88
C GLU A 24 20.54 19.06 16.98
N VAL A 25 19.37 18.66 16.48
CA VAL A 25 18.94 17.26 16.49
C VAL A 25 19.69 16.51 15.39
N SER A 26 20.46 15.49 15.78
CA SER A 26 21.07 14.56 14.82
C SER A 26 19.96 13.79 14.09
N LEU A 27 19.71 14.17 12.84
CA LEU A 27 18.76 13.48 11.97
C LEU A 27 19.31 12.09 11.63
N VAL A 28 19.00 11.10 12.47
CA VAL A 28 19.40 9.71 12.24
C VAL A 28 18.59 9.15 11.07
N ARG A 29 19.27 8.86 9.96
CA ARG A 29 18.67 8.13 8.85
C ARG A 29 18.25 6.76 9.34
N SER A 30 16.95 6.44 9.22
CA SER A 30 16.45 5.10 9.55
C SER A 30 17.25 4.05 8.77
N ARG A 31 17.93 3.14 9.50
CA ARG A 31 18.68 2.01 8.93
C ARG A 31 17.77 0.86 8.50
N ARG A 32 16.47 0.90 8.80
CA ARG A 32 15.53 -0.16 8.43
C ARG A 32 15.09 0.03 6.99
N VAL A 33 15.34 -1.00 6.17
CA VAL A 33 14.79 -1.09 4.81
C VAL A 33 13.26 -1.14 4.93
N PRO A 34 12.50 -0.30 4.20
CA PRO A 34 11.05 -0.37 4.20
C PRO A 34 10.58 -1.77 3.78
N ARG A 35 9.57 -2.30 4.48
CA ARG A 35 8.96 -3.60 4.14
C ARG A 35 8.40 -3.61 2.71
N GLU A 36 7.93 -2.46 2.25
CA GLU A 36 7.43 -2.25 0.89
C GLU A 36 8.16 -1.04 0.27
N PRO A 37 9.27 -1.27 -0.45
CA PRO A 37 9.98 -0.17 -1.09
C PRO A 37 9.14 0.41 -2.22
N SER A 38 8.81 1.69 -2.13
CA SER A 38 8.19 2.43 -3.24
C SER A 38 9.27 2.98 -4.17
N GLN A 39 9.06 2.85 -5.49
CA GLN A 39 9.92 3.47 -6.49
C GLN A 39 9.20 4.59 -7.22
N VAL A 40 9.90 5.72 -7.40
CA VAL A 40 9.41 6.87 -8.18
C VAL A 40 9.85 6.70 -9.63
N TYR A 41 8.90 6.89 -10.56
CA TYR A 41 9.14 6.84 -11.99
C TYR A 41 8.43 8.02 -12.66
N SER A 42 8.95 8.49 -13.80
CA SER A 42 8.36 9.58 -14.57
C SER A 42 7.56 9.04 -15.74
N LEU A 43 6.31 9.49 -15.88
CA LEU A 43 5.43 9.17 -17.00
C LEU A 43 5.21 10.39 -17.89
N ARG A 44 5.16 10.15 -19.20
CA ARG A 44 4.66 11.15 -20.16
C ARG A 44 3.16 10.95 -20.31
N VAL A 45 2.39 11.96 -19.92
CA VAL A 45 0.93 11.97 -20.02
C VAL A 45 0.53 13.17 -20.89
N PRO A 46 -0.40 13.02 -21.84
CA PRO A 46 -0.97 14.15 -22.56
C PRO A 46 -1.53 15.21 -21.60
N VAL A 47 -1.35 16.49 -21.93
CA VAL A 47 -1.70 17.61 -21.03
C VAL A 47 -3.19 17.62 -20.71
N ASP A 48 -4.04 17.41 -21.72
CA ASP A 48 -5.48 17.27 -21.58
C ASP A 48 -5.88 16.17 -20.57
N LYS A 49 -5.22 15.00 -20.66
CA LYS A 49 -5.46 13.89 -19.74
C LYS A 49 -4.94 14.15 -18.33
N LEU A 50 -3.88 14.93 -18.19
CA LEU A 50 -3.40 15.36 -16.87
C LEU A 50 -4.38 16.32 -16.20
N GLU A 51 -5.00 17.24 -16.94
CA GLU A 51 -6.03 18.13 -16.39
C GLU A 51 -7.32 17.38 -16.02
N GLU A 52 -7.72 16.40 -16.85
CA GLU A 52 -8.83 15.48 -16.51
C GLU A 52 -8.53 14.76 -15.19
N LEU A 53 -7.34 14.18 -15.03
CA LEU A 53 -6.93 13.49 -13.80
C LEU A 53 -7.00 14.42 -12.57
N ARG A 54 -6.54 15.68 -12.69
CA ARG A 54 -6.61 16.66 -11.61
C ARG A 54 -8.05 16.94 -11.20
N THR A 55 -8.93 17.16 -12.17
CA THR A 55 -10.36 17.36 -11.93
C THR A 55 -10.99 16.17 -11.22
N HIS A 56 -10.63 14.93 -11.61
CA HIS A 56 -11.10 13.72 -10.94
C HIS A 56 -10.57 13.56 -9.52
N ALA A 57 -9.33 13.98 -9.27
CA ALA A 57 -8.70 13.92 -7.96
C ALA A 57 -9.33 14.94 -6.99
N GLU A 58 -9.57 16.17 -7.46
CA GLU A 58 -10.26 17.21 -6.68
C GLU A 58 -11.64 16.77 -6.22
N ARG A 59 -12.43 16.17 -7.12
CA ARG A 59 -13.78 15.63 -6.81
C ARG A 59 -13.77 14.58 -5.71
N GLN A 60 -12.65 13.88 -5.52
CA GLN A 60 -12.46 12.84 -4.52
C GLN A 60 -11.64 13.32 -3.32
N HIS A 61 -11.28 14.62 -3.28
CA HIS A 61 -10.39 15.19 -2.27
C HIS A 61 -9.04 14.45 -2.14
N LEU A 62 -8.51 13.98 -3.28
CA LEU A 62 -7.24 13.28 -3.35
C LEU A 62 -6.21 14.10 -4.14
N ASN A 63 -4.93 13.84 -3.86
CA ASN A 63 -3.85 14.32 -4.72
C ASN A 63 -3.87 13.54 -6.06
N PRO A 64 -3.58 14.19 -7.21
CA PRO A 64 -3.55 13.51 -8.51
C PRO A 64 -2.62 12.29 -8.57
N SER A 65 -1.46 12.36 -7.90
CA SER A 65 -0.50 11.25 -7.81
C SER A 65 -1.03 10.08 -6.99
N ALA A 66 -1.79 10.35 -5.91
CA ALA A 66 -2.42 9.32 -5.09
C ALA A 66 -3.53 8.61 -5.86
N LEU A 67 -4.38 9.37 -6.56
CA LEU A 67 -5.42 8.82 -7.41
C LEU A 67 -4.83 7.96 -8.55
N MET A 68 -3.79 8.45 -9.22
CA MET A 68 -3.12 7.69 -10.29
C MET A 68 -2.52 6.39 -9.76
N ARG A 69 -1.88 6.42 -8.58
CA ARG A 69 -1.34 5.22 -7.93
C ARG A 69 -2.46 4.20 -7.67
N LEU A 70 -3.58 4.65 -7.11
CA LEU A 70 -4.72 3.79 -6.81
C LEU A 70 -5.23 3.09 -8.08
N TRP A 71 -5.49 3.86 -9.14
CA TRP A 71 -5.97 3.32 -10.40
C TRP A 71 -5.01 2.32 -11.05
N VAL A 72 -3.69 2.60 -10.99
CA VAL A 72 -2.69 1.66 -11.51
C VAL A 72 -2.71 0.35 -10.73
N LEU A 73 -2.75 0.40 -9.40
CA LEU A 73 -2.81 -0.80 -8.56
C LEU A 73 -4.08 -1.60 -8.79
N GLU A 74 -5.25 -0.93 -8.81
CA GLU A 74 -6.53 -1.59 -9.09
C GLU A 74 -6.55 -2.24 -10.48
N ARG A 75 -5.96 -1.58 -11.49
CA ARG A 75 -5.89 -2.16 -12.83
C ARG A 75 -4.98 -3.39 -12.85
N LEU A 76 -3.80 -3.31 -12.24
CA LEU A 76 -2.86 -4.44 -12.17
C LEU A 76 -3.45 -5.63 -11.41
N GLU A 77 -4.16 -5.38 -10.31
CA GLU A 77 -4.87 -6.42 -9.59
C GLU A 77 -5.90 -7.11 -10.49
N ARG A 78 -6.74 -6.35 -11.20
CA ARG A 78 -7.73 -6.92 -12.13
C ARG A 78 -7.07 -7.80 -13.21
N GLU A 79 -5.98 -7.35 -13.82
CA GLU A 79 -5.26 -8.14 -14.84
C GLU A 79 -4.66 -9.44 -14.26
N THR A 80 -4.17 -9.37 -13.02
CA THR A 80 -3.55 -10.51 -12.34
C THR A 80 -4.59 -11.53 -11.89
N SER A 81 -5.69 -11.07 -11.26
CA SER A 81 -6.76 -11.93 -10.76
C SER A 81 -7.50 -12.70 -11.87
N HIS A 82 -7.62 -12.13 -13.08
CA HIS A 82 -8.22 -12.84 -14.21
C HIS A 82 -7.32 -13.97 -14.74
N THR A 83 -6.02 -13.88 -14.53
CA THR A 83 -5.04 -14.86 -15.02
C THR A 83 -4.98 -16.11 -14.12
N ASP A 84 -5.25 -15.95 -12.83
CA ASP A 84 -5.10 -17.01 -11.82
C ASP A 84 -6.35 -17.84 -11.56
N LEU A 85 -7.54 -17.34 -11.87
CA LEU A 85 -8.79 -18.03 -11.54
C LEU A 85 -8.89 -19.44 -12.18
N PRO A 86 -8.56 -19.64 -13.47
CA PRO A 86 -8.55 -20.97 -14.08
C PRO A 86 -7.45 -21.89 -13.54
N GLN A 87 -6.40 -21.35 -12.94
CA GLN A 87 -5.27 -22.10 -12.40
C GLN A 87 -5.55 -22.53 -10.96
N LEU A 88 -6.16 -21.63 -10.17
CA LEU A 88 -6.71 -21.92 -8.85
C LEU A 88 -7.81 -22.97 -8.91
N VAL A 89 -8.75 -22.86 -9.88
CA VAL A 89 -9.79 -23.86 -10.09
C VAL A 89 -9.18 -25.21 -10.49
N ARG A 90 -8.21 -25.23 -11.41
CA ARG A 90 -7.53 -26.48 -11.78
C ARG A 90 -6.80 -27.12 -10.61
N LYS A 91 -6.12 -26.31 -9.78
CA LYS A 91 -5.43 -26.78 -8.58
C LYS A 91 -6.42 -27.36 -7.57
N ALA A 92 -7.49 -26.63 -7.24
CA ALA A 92 -8.52 -27.09 -6.31
C ALA A 92 -9.21 -28.37 -6.82
N VAL A 93 -9.56 -28.44 -8.10
CA VAL A 93 -10.13 -29.66 -8.70
C VAL A 93 -9.14 -30.82 -8.65
N HIS A 94 -7.86 -30.59 -8.91
CA HIS A 94 -6.85 -31.64 -8.81
C HIS A 94 -6.70 -32.15 -7.37
N GLU A 95 -6.68 -31.26 -6.39
CA GLU A 95 -6.64 -31.61 -4.95
C GLU A 95 -7.87 -32.44 -4.56
N GLU A 96 -9.07 -32.02 -4.93
CA GLU A 96 -10.31 -32.77 -4.68
C GLU A 96 -10.33 -34.13 -5.40
N LEU A 97 -9.82 -34.21 -6.62
CA LEU A 97 -9.73 -35.48 -7.36
C LEU A 97 -8.70 -36.45 -6.74
N VAL A 98 -7.63 -35.92 -6.15
CA VAL A 98 -6.66 -36.71 -5.39
C VAL A 98 -7.27 -37.19 -4.08
N ASP A 99 -7.99 -36.32 -3.36
CA ASP A 99 -8.67 -36.66 -2.11
C ASP A 99 -9.81 -37.69 -2.31
N ALA A 100 -10.53 -37.57 -3.43
CA ALA A 100 -11.52 -38.55 -3.85
C ALA A 100 -10.91 -39.87 -4.38
N GLY A 101 -9.58 -39.97 -4.48
CA GLY A 101 -8.86 -41.14 -4.98
C GLY A 101 -9.05 -41.40 -6.48
N LEU A 102 -9.52 -40.39 -7.23
CA LEU A 102 -9.78 -40.46 -8.67
C LEU A 102 -8.54 -40.18 -9.51
N VAL A 103 -7.49 -39.59 -8.92
CA VAL A 103 -6.20 -39.31 -9.56
C VAL A 103 -5.07 -39.72 -8.62
N SER A 104 -4.10 -40.48 -9.13
CA SER A 104 -2.93 -40.91 -8.37
C SER A 104 -1.92 -39.77 -8.23
N GLN A 105 -1.45 -39.51 -7.00
CA GLN A 105 -0.36 -38.56 -6.76
C GLN A 105 0.90 -39.04 -7.50
N GLN A 106 1.32 -38.33 -8.54
CA GLN A 106 2.64 -38.55 -9.13
C GLN A 106 3.70 -38.07 -8.14
N ARG A 107 4.36 -39.03 -7.47
CA ARG A 107 5.63 -38.78 -6.78
C ARG A 107 6.68 -38.45 -7.84
N ALA A 108 7.14 -37.20 -7.87
CA ALA A 108 8.38 -36.84 -8.55
C ALA A 108 9.55 -37.50 -7.79
N ALA A 109 10.35 -38.28 -8.52
CA ALA A 109 11.61 -38.86 -8.07
C ALA A 109 12.75 -37.85 -8.22
#